data_AF-A0AAJ0IAM7-F1
#
_entry.id   AF-A0AAJ0IAM7-F1
#
_cell.length_a   1.000
_cell.length_b   1.000
_cell.length_c   1.000
_cell.angle_alpha   90.00
_cell.angle_beta   90.00
_cell.angle_gamma   90.00
#
_symmetry.space_group_name_H-M   'P 1'
#
loop_
_entity.id
_entity.type
_entity.pdbx_description
1 polymer ?
#
loop_
_entity_poly.entity_id
_entity_poly.type
_entity_poly.pdbx_seq_one_letter_code
_entity_poly.pdbx_strand_id
1 'polypeptide(L)'
;MACFALPLMYGIVKGLIYDDADRHPPLRYLQLLQINISNQDHLFDQDHLGGNVILAITQNCSALKHFKCYIIPCEEAEKHLSSLLQTLPPNTIESFTVIRGVISGPHVLKALDRHSGSLKLIQLTQLGARALGALNELQKCNALESLYLDAFVGPDFDFIRSDTAVYGQCVEWLQNCGQMTHLSLGFFPGGTQLLKDSLTGPKLRLKSLTLMSVEANAPWYSELHHQTKLEYLNVEVPQLEFQELGPATGRCQGLAAGISHCPELKELETEEYLSVADISMISEGALKLEKISFSGSLVHDAHIMPLATLPRLKEVYVTGDSAFTASGILKFFKKMEETLDHDHQGFEFGAAFQQGTSIGQREYKRLRKAAKRAFDGDVDIQFIDSDGEDY
;
A
#
# COMPACT_ATOMS: atom_id res chain seq x y z
N MET A 1 -17.01 -19.23 -12.20
CA MET A 1 -17.60 -17.95 -11.75
C MET A 1 -19.09 -18.14 -11.62
N ALA A 2 -19.61 -18.15 -10.39
CA ALA A 2 -21.03 -17.96 -10.12
C ALA A 2 -21.11 -17.19 -8.81
N CYS A 3 -21.09 -15.86 -8.92
CA CYS A 3 -21.47 -14.96 -7.84
C CYS A 3 -22.98 -14.74 -7.98
N PHE A 4 -23.74 -15.14 -6.98
CA PHE A 4 -25.09 -14.61 -6.80
C PHE A 4 -25.05 -13.63 -5.62
N ALA A 5 -25.41 -12.39 -5.91
CA ALA A 5 -25.55 -11.32 -4.94
C ALA A 5 -27.03 -10.87 -4.91
N LEU A 6 -27.52 -10.55 -3.70
CA LEU A 6 -28.74 -9.79 -3.28
C LEU A 6 -29.60 -10.58 -2.27
N PRO A 7 -30.31 -9.92 -1.31
CA PRO A 7 -29.93 -8.83 -0.40
C PRO A 7 -30.19 -9.18 1.09
N LEU A 8 -29.64 -8.36 2.00
CA LEU A 8 -29.93 -8.30 3.46
C LEU A 8 -29.51 -9.53 4.28
N MET A 9 -29.25 -9.33 5.58
CA MET A 9 -28.65 -10.31 6.50
C MET A 9 -29.53 -11.55 6.73
N TYR A 10 -29.56 -12.42 5.72
CA TYR A 10 -30.04 -13.80 5.73
C TYR A 10 -29.27 -14.67 4.70
N GLY A 11 -28.18 -14.15 4.13
CA GLY A 11 -27.62 -14.63 2.86
C GLY A 11 -26.22 -15.24 2.89
N ILE A 12 -25.64 -15.62 4.03
CA ILE A 12 -24.39 -16.44 4.05
C ILE A 12 -24.50 -17.58 5.07
N VAL A 13 -25.54 -18.41 4.96
CA VAL A 13 -25.53 -19.89 5.04
C VAL A 13 -26.85 -20.40 4.43
N LYS A 14 -27.12 -20.12 3.15
CA LYS A 14 -28.27 -20.75 2.45
C LYS A 14 -27.89 -21.21 1.04
N GLY A 15 -26.79 -21.95 0.99
CA GLY A 15 -26.45 -22.93 -0.04
C GLY A 15 -25.84 -24.22 0.54
N LEU A 16 -25.80 -24.34 1.88
CA LEU A 16 -25.23 -25.49 2.59
C LEU A 16 -26.27 -26.32 3.34
N ILE A 17 -27.55 -25.93 3.34
CA ILE A 17 -28.56 -26.54 4.21
C ILE A 17 -29.68 -27.27 3.43
N TYR A 18 -29.82 -27.08 2.11
CA TYR A 18 -30.73 -27.92 1.32
C TYR A 18 -30.16 -28.17 -0.10
N ASP A 19 -30.24 -29.43 -0.50
CA ASP A 19 -29.91 -30.09 -1.78
C ASP A 19 -28.47 -30.56 -2.04
N ASP A 20 -28.34 -31.90 -1.98
CA ASP A 20 -27.45 -32.80 -2.73
C ASP A 20 -25.93 -32.49 -2.72
N ALA A 21 -25.22 -33.08 -1.76
CA ALA A 21 -23.77 -32.96 -1.53
C ALA A 21 -22.88 -33.41 -2.71
N ASP A 22 -23.44 -34.03 -3.75
CA ASP A 22 -22.68 -34.66 -4.84
C ASP A 22 -22.53 -33.80 -6.11
N ARG A 23 -23.10 -32.58 -6.18
CA ARG A 23 -23.13 -31.79 -7.44
C ARG A 23 -22.53 -30.40 -7.43
N HIS A 24 -21.99 -29.92 -6.30
CA HIS A 24 -21.41 -28.58 -6.24
C HIS A 24 -19.87 -28.61 -6.16
N PRO A 25 -19.15 -27.78 -6.94
CA PRO A 25 -17.70 -27.67 -6.83
C PRO A 25 -17.34 -27.17 -5.42
N PRO A 26 -16.24 -27.67 -4.81
CA PRO A 26 -15.92 -27.34 -3.44
C PRO A 26 -15.61 -25.84 -3.30
N LEU A 27 -16.15 -25.22 -2.24
CA LEU A 27 -16.03 -23.78 -2.00
C LEU A 27 -14.56 -23.42 -1.75
N ARG A 28 -13.97 -22.60 -2.64
CA ARG A 28 -12.57 -22.15 -2.54
C ARG A 28 -12.41 -20.73 -1.98
N TYR A 29 -13.48 -19.95 -2.01
CA TYR A 29 -13.49 -18.54 -1.65
C TYR A 29 -14.64 -18.29 -0.68
N LEU A 30 -14.32 -17.70 0.48
CA LEU A 30 -15.31 -17.26 1.44
C LEU A 30 -15.09 -15.78 1.74
N GLN A 31 -16.14 -14.99 1.50
CA GLN A 31 -16.19 -13.59 1.89
C GLN A 31 -17.31 -13.43 2.92
N LEU A 32 -16.95 -12.97 4.10
CA LEU A 32 -17.90 -12.62 5.15
C LEU A 32 -18.11 -11.11 5.13
N LEU A 33 -19.31 -10.72 4.68
CA LEU A 33 -19.77 -9.34 4.72
C LEU A 33 -20.79 -9.22 5.85
N GLN A 34 -20.40 -8.61 6.97
CA GLN A 34 -21.36 -8.21 7.99
C GLN A 34 -21.82 -6.78 7.68
N ILE A 35 -23.07 -6.62 7.24
CA ILE A 35 -23.67 -5.31 7.01
C ILE A 35 -24.28 -4.85 8.33
N ASN A 36 -23.70 -3.83 8.95
CA ASN A 36 -24.28 -3.24 10.15
C ASN A 36 -25.52 -2.43 9.73
N ILE A 37 -26.72 -3.00 9.85
CA ILE A 37 -27.96 -2.24 9.69
C ILE A 37 -28.21 -1.54 11.01
N SER A 38 -27.66 -0.34 11.14
CA SER A 38 -28.03 0.56 12.23
C SER A 38 -29.46 1.02 12.01
N ASN A 39 -30.43 0.35 12.64
CA ASN A 39 -31.65 1.00 13.09
C ASN A 39 -31.82 0.69 14.57
N GLN A 40 -31.93 1.76 15.33
CA GLN A 40 -32.31 1.74 16.73
C GLN A 40 -33.64 1.00 16.90
N ASP A 41 -33.79 0.38 18.06
CA ASP A 41 -34.99 -0.30 18.53
C ASP A 41 -35.35 -1.57 17.76
N HIS A 42 -34.78 -2.70 18.17
CA HIS A 42 -35.51 -3.89 18.63
C HIS A 42 -34.54 -5.05 18.85
N LEU A 43 -34.79 -5.82 19.93
CA LEU A 43 -34.15 -7.11 20.23
C LEU A 43 -34.22 -8.03 19.00
N PHE A 44 -33.13 -8.09 18.23
CA PHE A 44 -32.84 -9.24 17.39
C PHE A 44 -31.46 -9.72 17.77
N ASP A 45 -31.41 -10.98 18.19
CA ASP A 45 -30.22 -11.69 18.62
C ASP A 45 -29.10 -11.45 17.60
N GLN A 46 -28.00 -10.89 18.09
CA GLN A 46 -26.80 -10.69 17.29
C GLN A 46 -26.12 -12.04 17.11
N ASP A 47 -26.66 -12.88 16.22
CA ASP A 47 -26.01 -14.12 15.80
C ASP A 47 -24.79 -13.73 14.94
N HIS A 48 -23.69 -13.47 15.66
CA HIS A 48 -22.33 -13.37 15.14
C HIS A 48 -21.90 -14.73 14.55
N LEU A 49 -20.62 -14.92 14.19
CA LEU A 49 -20.03 -16.22 13.82
C LEU A 49 -20.24 -17.30 14.91
N GLY A 50 -21.47 -17.76 15.13
CA GLY A 50 -21.84 -18.70 16.17
C GLY A 50 -21.40 -20.12 15.82
N GLY A 51 -21.40 -21.00 16.82
CA GLY A 51 -20.91 -22.38 16.69
C GLY A 51 -21.51 -23.16 15.51
N ASN A 52 -22.78 -22.93 15.18
CA ASN A 52 -23.46 -23.61 14.05
C ASN A 52 -22.91 -23.20 12.68
N VAL A 53 -22.55 -21.93 12.49
CA VAL A 53 -21.95 -21.43 11.24
C VAL A 53 -20.53 -21.98 11.09
N ILE A 54 -19.76 -22.01 12.18
CA ILE A 54 -18.41 -22.60 12.19
C ILE A 54 -18.45 -24.08 11.82
N LEU A 55 -19.39 -24.84 12.40
CA LEU A 55 -19.59 -26.26 12.05
C LEU A 55 -19.98 -26.45 10.59
N ALA A 56 -20.89 -25.63 10.06
CA ALA A 56 -21.28 -25.72 8.66
C ALA A 56 -20.12 -25.43 7.70
N ILE A 57 -19.29 -24.41 7.98
CA ILE A 57 -18.13 -24.09 7.15
C ILE A 57 -17.10 -25.22 7.22
N THR A 58 -16.76 -25.68 8.41
CA THR A 58 -15.73 -26.72 8.60
C THR A 58 -16.11 -28.04 7.94
N GLN A 59 -17.38 -28.42 7.96
CA GLN A 59 -17.86 -29.65 7.34
C GLN A 59 -17.94 -29.57 5.81
N ASN A 60 -18.20 -28.39 5.25
CA ASN A 60 -18.50 -28.26 3.81
C ASN A 60 -17.43 -27.51 2.99
N CYS A 61 -16.45 -26.87 3.63
CA CYS A 61 -15.48 -26.00 2.97
C CYS A 61 -14.04 -26.51 3.08
N SER A 62 -13.80 -27.80 2.82
CA SER A 62 -12.47 -28.42 2.88
C SER A 62 -11.48 -27.89 1.83
N ALA A 63 -11.95 -27.20 0.78
CA ALA A 63 -11.12 -26.58 -0.24
C ALA A 63 -10.96 -25.06 -0.08
N LEU A 64 -11.35 -24.50 1.07
CA LEU A 64 -11.32 -23.06 1.32
C LEU A 64 -9.87 -22.53 1.32
N LYS A 65 -9.54 -21.66 0.37
CA LYS A 65 -8.20 -21.09 0.23
C LYS A 65 -8.13 -19.61 0.57
N HIS A 66 -9.19 -18.87 0.29
CA HIS A 66 -9.21 -17.42 0.46
C HIS A 66 -10.30 -17.05 1.44
N PHE A 67 -9.90 -16.38 2.51
CA PHE A 67 -10.78 -15.91 3.56
C PHE A 67 -10.71 -14.39 3.66
N LYS A 68 -11.85 -13.73 3.43
CA LYS A 68 -11.97 -12.27 3.50
C LYS A 68 -13.05 -11.87 4.48
N CYS A 69 -12.67 -11.24 5.58
CA CYS A 69 -13.56 -10.65 6.56
C CYS A 69 -13.65 -9.14 6.34
N TYR A 70 -14.86 -8.62 6.18
CA TYR A 70 -15.03 -7.18 6.00
C TYR A 70 -15.00 -6.42 7.32
N ILE A 71 -15.66 -6.91 8.37
CA ILE A 71 -15.81 -6.25 9.67
C ILE A 71 -15.59 -7.24 10.82
N ILE A 72 -14.78 -6.86 11.81
CA ILE A 72 -14.72 -7.50 13.14
C ILE A 72 -15.29 -6.51 14.17
N PRO A 73 -16.55 -6.70 14.63
CA PRO A 73 -17.24 -5.68 15.44
C PRO A 73 -16.81 -5.64 16.91
N CYS A 74 -16.26 -6.74 17.45
CA CYS A 74 -15.88 -6.86 18.85
C CYS A 74 -14.89 -8.02 19.09
N GLU A 75 -14.30 -8.08 20.29
CA GLU A 75 -13.35 -9.12 20.69
C GLU A 75 -13.96 -10.54 20.68
N GLU A 76 -15.26 -10.69 20.96
CA GLU A 76 -15.92 -12.01 20.87
C GLU A 76 -16.01 -12.50 19.42
N ALA A 77 -16.26 -11.61 18.46
CA ALA A 77 -16.24 -11.95 17.04
C ALA A 77 -14.81 -12.34 16.58
N GLU A 78 -13.77 -11.69 17.12
CA GLU A 78 -12.37 -12.08 16.90
C GLU A 78 -12.10 -13.50 17.43
N LYS A 79 -12.60 -13.86 18.62
CA LYS A 79 -12.46 -15.20 19.19
C LYS A 79 -13.17 -16.26 18.35
N HIS A 80 -14.39 -15.98 17.88
CA HIS A 80 -15.11 -16.88 16.97
C HIS A 80 -14.36 -17.07 15.65
N LEU A 81 -13.80 -16.00 15.08
CA LEU A 81 -12.96 -16.07 13.89
C LEU A 81 -11.71 -16.93 14.13
N SER A 82 -11.03 -16.74 15.26
CA SER A 82 -9.90 -17.57 15.66
C SER A 82 -10.28 -19.05 15.78
N SER A 83 -11.43 -19.35 16.40
CA SER A 83 -11.94 -20.72 16.52
C SER A 83 -12.24 -21.36 15.16
N LEU A 84 -12.83 -20.59 14.23
CA LEU A 84 -13.03 -21.04 12.86
C LEU A 84 -11.71 -21.40 12.17
N LEU A 85 -10.71 -20.52 12.22
CA LEU A 85 -9.39 -20.80 11.63
C LEU A 85 -8.74 -22.06 12.24
N GLN A 86 -8.88 -22.26 13.55
CA GLN A 86 -8.34 -23.44 14.22
C GLN A 86 -9.07 -24.75 13.88
N THR A 87 -10.34 -24.68 13.51
CA THR A 87 -11.15 -25.86 13.18
C THR A 87 -11.00 -26.30 11.73
N LEU A 88 -10.54 -25.40 10.85
CA LEU A 88 -10.19 -25.76 9.47
C LEU A 88 -9.01 -26.76 9.43
N PRO A 89 -8.93 -27.59 8.39
CA PRO A 89 -7.77 -28.47 8.21
C PRO A 89 -6.48 -27.63 8.12
N PRO A 90 -5.35 -28.12 8.67
CA PRO A 90 -4.07 -27.42 8.57
C PRO A 90 -3.68 -27.10 7.14
N ASN A 91 -3.03 -25.95 6.93
CA ASN A 91 -2.53 -25.50 5.63
C ASN A 91 -3.60 -25.45 4.50
N THR A 92 -4.84 -25.12 4.85
CA THR A 92 -5.93 -24.93 3.88
C THR A 92 -5.99 -23.49 3.36
N ILE A 93 -5.77 -22.49 4.23
CA ILE A 93 -5.85 -21.07 3.88
C ILE A 93 -4.57 -20.58 3.21
N GLU A 94 -4.70 -20.04 1.99
CA GLU A 94 -3.63 -19.38 1.23
C GLU A 94 -3.66 -17.86 1.38
N SER A 95 -4.84 -17.27 1.63
CA SER A 95 -5.01 -15.82 1.77
C SER A 95 -5.98 -15.49 2.88
N PHE A 96 -5.56 -14.59 3.77
CA PHE A 96 -6.37 -14.10 4.88
C PHE A 96 -6.40 -12.57 4.89
N THR A 97 -7.60 -12.00 4.81
CA THR A 97 -7.81 -10.55 4.76
C THR A 97 -8.86 -10.10 5.76
N VAL A 98 -8.54 -9.06 6.53
CA VAL A 98 -9.47 -8.27 7.35
C VAL A 98 -9.40 -6.82 6.86
N ILE A 99 -10.53 -6.22 6.47
CA ILE A 99 -10.56 -4.88 5.83
C ILE A 99 -10.96 -3.76 6.79
N ARG A 100 -11.92 -4.03 7.67
CA ARG A 100 -12.38 -3.10 8.70
C ARG A 100 -12.54 -3.88 10.00
N GLY A 101 -12.24 -3.26 11.13
CA GLY A 101 -12.35 -3.90 12.43
C GLY A 101 -10.99 -4.13 13.08
N VAL A 102 -10.96 -3.88 14.38
CA VAL A 102 -9.74 -3.90 15.17
C VAL A 102 -9.42 -5.32 15.58
N ILE A 103 -8.30 -5.86 15.10
CA ILE A 103 -7.72 -7.07 15.69
C ILE A 103 -7.06 -6.62 16.99
N SER A 104 -7.74 -6.90 18.08
CA SER A 104 -7.41 -6.34 19.39
C SER A 104 -6.40 -7.20 20.11
N GLY A 105 -6.35 -8.51 19.84
CA GLY A 105 -5.53 -9.46 20.58
C GLY A 105 -4.82 -10.52 19.74
N PRO A 106 -4.22 -11.52 20.41
CA PRO A 106 -3.37 -12.52 19.76
C PRO A 106 -4.15 -13.66 19.09
N HIS A 107 -5.48 -13.75 19.29
CA HIS A 107 -6.23 -14.96 18.98
C HIS A 107 -6.21 -15.31 17.48
N VAL A 108 -6.42 -14.31 16.62
CA VAL A 108 -6.36 -14.50 15.17
C VAL A 108 -4.94 -14.81 14.73
N LEU A 109 -3.95 -14.05 15.21
CA LEU A 109 -2.53 -14.24 14.85
C LEU A 109 -2.05 -15.66 15.19
N LYS A 110 -2.38 -16.16 16.39
CA LYS A 110 -2.11 -17.54 16.81
C LYS A 110 -2.80 -18.58 15.95
N ALA A 111 -4.05 -18.34 15.57
CA ALA A 111 -4.80 -19.29 14.75
C ALA A 111 -4.22 -19.44 13.34
N LEU A 112 -3.60 -18.39 12.80
CA LEU A 112 -2.94 -18.42 11.49
C LEU A 112 -1.73 -19.37 11.46
N ASP A 113 -1.10 -19.70 12.60
CA ASP A 113 -0.01 -20.67 12.67
C ASP A 113 -0.40 -22.04 12.07
N ARG A 114 -1.66 -22.44 12.22
CA ARG A 114 -2.20 -23.70 11.66
C ARG A 114 -2.17 -23.74 10.12
N HIS A 115 -2.01 -22.58 9.49
CA HIS A 115 -1.94 -22.41 8.03
C HIS A 115 -0.59 -21.86 7.55
N SER A 116 0.42 -21.84 8.42
CA SER A 116 1.75 -21.28 8.14
C SER A 116 2.43 -21.84 6.89
N GLY A 117 2.14 -23.09 6.51
CA GLY A 117 2.70 -23.74 5.33
C GLY A 117 1.99 -23.40 4.00
N SER A 118 0.77 -22.86 4.04
CA SER A 118 -0.01 -22.50 2.84
C SER A 118 -0.23 -20.99 2.69
N LEU A 119 -0.15 -20.22 3.78
CA LEU A 119 -0.40 -18.79 3.79
C LEU A 119 0.62 -18.04 2.92
N LYS A 120 0.10 -17.42 1.85
CA LYS A 120 0.82 -16.57 0.90
C LYS A 120 0.49 -15.09 1.08
N LEU A 121 -0.73 -14.77 1.50
CA LEU A 121 -1.16 -13.39 1.70
C LEU A 121 -1.80 -13.19 3.08
N ILE A 122 -1.31 -12.19 3.81
CA ILE A 122 -1.95 -11.68 5.02
C ILE A 122 -2.21 -10.18 4.83
N GLN A 123 -3.44 -9.75 5.03
CA GLN A 123 -3.82 -8.35 5.09
C GLN A 123 -4.65 -8.08 6.35
N LEU A 124 -4.08 -7.34 7.29
CA LEU A 124 -4.71 -7.00 8.56
C LEU A 124 -4.74 -5.48 8.70
N THR A 125 -5.94 -4.92 8.67
CA THR A 125 -6.18 -3.50 8.94
C THR A 125 -6.47 -3.27 10.42
N GLN A 126 -6.08 -2.12 10.97
CA GLN A 126 -6.40 -1.71 12.34
C GLN A 126 -5.91 -2.66 13.45
N LEU A 127 -4.63 -3.04 13.44
CA LEU A 127 -4.02 -3.78 14.54
C LEU A 127 -3.95 -2.94 15.81
N GLY A 128 -4.52 -3.46 16.91
CA GLY A 128 -4.41 -2.84 18.23
C GLY A 128 -3.11 -3.20 18.95
N ALA A 129 -2.81 -2.50 20.04
CA ALA A 129 -1.55 -2.64 20.79
C ALA A 129 -1.25 -4.08 21.26
N ARG A 130 -2.25 -4.85 21.75
CA ARG A 130 -2.02 -6.24 22.18
C ARG A 130 -1.81 -7.19 21.00
N ALA A 131 -2.38 -6.89 19.82
CA ALA A 131 -2.12 -7.66 18.61
C ALA A 131 -0.70 -7.40 18.09
N LEU A 132 -0.25 -6.14 18.10
CA LEU A 132 1.14 -5.79 17.79
C LEU A 132 2.13 -6.48 18.75
N GLY A 133 1.84 -6.46 20.05
CA GLY A 133 2.62 -7.20 21.07
C GLY A 133 2.60 -8.73 20.92
N ALA A 134 1.85 -9.27 19.95
CA ALA A 134 1.81 -10.69 19.62
C ALA A 134 2.07 -10.94 18.12
N LEU A 135 2.66 -9.97 17.40
CA LEU A 135 2.91 -10.09 15.96
C LEU A 135 3.89 -11.24 15.64
N ASN A 136 4.78 -11.56 16.57
CA ASN A 136 5.70 -12.68 16.50
C ASN A 136 5.01 -14.06 16.39
N GLU A 137 3.72 -14.17 16.70
CA GLU A 137 2.95 -15.41 16.49
C GLU A 137 2.91 -15.80 15.00
N LEU A 138 3.16 -14.86 14.09
CA LEU A 138 3.24 -15.10 12.64
C LEU A 138 4.60 -15.68 12.19
N GLN A 139 5.59 -15.84 13.07
CA GLN A 139 6.98 -16.20 12.72
C GLN A 139 7.17 -17.49 11.91
N LYS A 140 6.17 -18.38 11.92
CA LYS A 140 6.19 -19.63 11.14
C LYS A 140 5.66 -19.46 9.72
N CYS A 141 4.97 -18.35 9.42
CA CYS A 141 4.39 -18.04 8.12
C CYS A 141 5.49 -17.57 7.13
N ASN A 142 6.42 -18.46 6.79
CA ASN A 142 7.57 -18.15 5.92
C ASN A 142 7.26 -18.32 4.42
N ALA A 143 6.09 -18.88 4.08
CA ALA A 143 5.61 -19.02 2.71
C ALA A 143 4.95 -17.74 2.16
N LEU A 144 4.94 -16.65 2.95
CA LEU A 144 4.30 -15.40 2.58
C LEU A 144 4.96 -14.77 1.34
N GLU A 145 4.11 -14.38 0.41
CA GLU A 145 4.41 -13.61 -0.79
C GLU A 145 4.02 -12.13 -0.61
N SER A 146 2.97 -11.86 0.18
CA SER A 146 2.43 -10.53 0.43
C SER A 146 2.00 -10.32 1.89
N LEU A 147 2.42 -9.20 2.48
CA LEU A 147 2.07 -8.80 3.83
C LEU A 147 1.61 -7.34 3.87
N TYR A 148 0.39 -7.10 4.34
CA TYR A 148 -0.19 -5.78 4.53
C TYR A 148 -0.60 -5.64 5.99
N LEU A 149 0.04 -4.74 6.72
CA LEU A 149 -0.25 -4.45 8.11
C LEU A 149 -0.56 -2.98 8.25
N ASP A 150 -1.70 -2.69 8.85
CA ASP A 150 -2.09 -1.36 9.23
C ASP A 150 -2.45 -1.34 10.72
N ALA A 151 -1.97 -0.34 11.45
CA ALA A 151 -2.12 -0.26 12.91
C ALA A 151 -3.06 0.89 13.32
N PHE A 152 -3.81 0.65 14.40
CA PHE A 152 -4.65 1.64 15.03
C PHE A 152 -4.33 1.69 16.53
N VAL A 153 -3.32 2.47 16.87
CA VAL A 153 -2.83 2.67 18.24
C VAL A 153 -2.70 4.15 18.56
N GLY A 154 -2.69 4.47 19.86
CA GLY A 154 -2.44 5.83 20.31
C GLY A 154 -1.00 6.28 20.03
N PRO A 155 -0.74 7.60 19.99
CA PRO A 155 0.56 8.17 19.63
C PRO A 155 1.69 7.78 20.60
N ASP A 156 1.35 7.39 21.83
CA ASP A 156 2.33 7.01 22.86
C ASP A 156 2.76 5.53 22.78
N PHE A 157 2.21 4.74 21.84
CA PHE A 157 2.58 3.33 21.72
C PHE A 157 3.88 3.15 20.93
N ASP A 158 4.93 2.77 21.64
CA ASP A 158 6.23 2.44 21.05
C ASP A 158 6.36 0.91 20.88
N PHE A 159 6.15 0.42 19.65
CA PHE A 159 6.25 -1.01 19.36
C PHE A 159 7.64 -1.58 19.69
N ILE A 160 8.70 -0.85 19.35
CA ILE A 160 10.10 -1.28 19.50
C ILE A 160 10.44 -1.48 20.98
N ARG A 161 9.98 -0.56 21.83
CA ARG A 161 10.26 -0.60 23.28
C ARG A 161 9.20 -1.35 24.10
N SER A 162 8.01 -1.57 23.56
CA SER A 162 6.93 -2.26 24.27
C SER A 162 7.30 -3.70 24.64
N ASP A 163 7.91 -4.43 23.72
CA ASP A 163 8.48 -5.76 23.95
C ASP A 163 9.61 -6.00 22.94
N THR A 164 10.85 -5.79 23.38
CA THR A 164 12.04 -5.90 22.53
C THR A 164 12.27 -7.32 22.01
N ALA A 165 11.78 -8.34 22.72
CA ALA A 165 11.89 -9.73 22.27
C ALA A 165 10.91 -10.01 21.12
N VAL A 166 9.66 -9.52 21.22
CA VAL A 166 8.67 -9.60 20.14
C VAL A 166 9.17 -8.85 18.90
N TYR A 167 9.70 -7.64 19.07
CA TYR A 167 10.30 -6.86 17.98
C TYR A 167 11.41 -7.64 17.27
N GLY A 168 12.39 -8.18 18.03
CA GLY A 168 13.50 -8.94 17.46
C GLY A 168 13.04 -10.19 16.69
N GLN A 169 12.03 -10.89 17.19
CA GLN A 169 11.42 -12.04 16.50
C GLN A 169 10.71 -11.63 15.21
N CYS A 170 10.08 -10.45 15.18
CA CYS A 170 9.46 -9.93 13.95
C CYS A 170 10.51 -9.59 12.89
N VAL A 171 11.63 -8.98 13.29
CA VAL A 171 12.76 -8.71 12.38
C VAL A 171 13.30 -10.02 11.81
N GLU A 172 13.59 -11.01 12.66
CA GLU A 172 14.10 -12.32 12.21
C GLU A 172 13.11 -13.03 11.27
N TRP A 173 11.81 -12.94 11.56
CA TRP A 173 10.76 -13.50 10.71
C TRP A 173 10.73 -12.85 9.33
N LEU A 174 10.71 -11.52 9.24
CA LEU A 174 10.71 -10.81 7.96
C LEU A 174 11.98 -11.10 7.16
N GLN A 175 13.14 -11.14 7.82
CA GLN A 175 14.41 -11.51 7.17
C GLN A 175 14.40 -12.95 6.62
N ASN A 176 13.56 -13.84 7.13
CA ASN A 176 13.43 -15.22 6.68
C ASN A 176 12.33 -15.46 5.64
N CYS A 177 11.47 -14.47 5.39
CA CYS A 177 10.41 -14.53 4.37
C CYS A 177 10.98 -14.38 2.94
N GLY A 178 11.73 -15.37 2.47
CA GLY A 178 12.41 -15.32 1.17
C GLY A 178 11.50 -15.36 -0.07
N GLN A 179 10.21 -15.65 0.09
CA GLN A 179 9.20 -15.56 -0.98
C GLN A 179 8.46 -14.21 -1.00
N MET A 180 8.67 -13.38 0.03
CA MET A 180 7.95 -12.12 0.17
C MET A 180 8.41 -11.13 -0.87
N THR A 181 7.44 -10.65 -1.64
CA THR A 181 7.65 -9.69 -2.73
C THR A 181 6.86 -8.42 -2.53
N HIS A 182 5.82 -8.42 -1.69
CA HIS A 182 4.99 -7.26 -1.42
C HIS A 182 4.91 -7.01 0.09
N LEU A 183 5.25 -5.81 0.52
CA LEU A 183 5.15 -5.38 1.90
C LEU A 183 4.49 -4.00 1.98
N SER A 184 3.47 -3.87 2.81
CA SER A 184 2.79 -2.62 3.09
C SER A 184 2.65 -2.42 4.58
N LEU A 185 3.12 -1.28 5.09
CA LEU A 185 3.00 -0.87 6.48
C LEU A 185 2.25 0.47 6.55
N GLY A 186 1.01 0.45 7.02
CA GLY A 186 0.16 1.62 7.19
C GLY A 186 0.09 2.07 8.65
N PHE A 187 0.45 3.32 8.96
CA PHE A 187 0.42 3.87 10.32
C PHE A 187 1.10 2.96 11.37
N PHE A 188 2.08 2.16 10.94
CA PHE A 188 2.67 1.10 11.75
C PHE A 188 3.71 1.71 12.70
N PRO A 189 3.52 1.63 14.04
CA PRO A 189 4.45 2.22 15.00
C PRO A 189 5.85 1.59 14.89
N GLY A 190 6.87 2.41 14.63
CA GLY A 190 8.23 1.94 14.42
C GLY A 190 8.45 1.22 13.08
N GLY A 191 7.54 1.38 12.09
CA GLY A 191 7.63 0.72 10.79
C GLY A 191 8.93 1.06 10.02
N THR A 192 9.41 2.30 10.16
CA THR A 192 10.68 2.76 9.55
C THR A 192 11.88 1.99 10.09
N GLN A 193 11.95 1.77 11.41
CA GLN A 193 13.03 1.03 12.07
C GLN A 193 12.91 -0.48 11.81
N LEU A 194 11.68 -1.03 11.81
CA LEU A 194 11.43 -2.43 11.45
C LEU A 194 11.93 -2.73 10.04
N LEU A 195 11.67 -1.84 9.07
CA LEU A 195 12.19 -2.00 7.71
C LEU A 195 13.69 -1.90 7.65
N LYS A 196 14.29 -0.91 8.31
CA LYS A 196 15.75 -0.78 8.36
C LYS A 196 16.39 -2.11 8.80
N ASP A 197 15.90 -2.68 9.90
CA ASP A 197 16.47 -3.91 10.43
C ASP A 197 16.14 -5.12 9.55
N SER A 198 14.98 -5.16 8.91
CA SER A 198 14.54 -6.30 8.09
C SER A 198 15.16 -6.34 6.69
N LEU A 199 15.38 -5.18 6.05
CA LEU A 199 15.88 -5.09 4.67
C LEU A 199 17.40 -5.39 4.57
N THR A 200 18.14 -5.30 5.68
CA THR A 200 19.56 -5.72 5.77
C THR A 200 19.75 -7.23 5.58
N GLY A 201 18.69 -8.03 5.76
CA GLY A 201 18.72 -9.48 5.61
C GLY A 201 18.98 -9.93 4.16
N PRO A 202 19.63 -11.08 3.94
CA PRO A 202 19.99 -11.52 2.59
C PRO A 202 18.83 -12.10 1.77
N LYS A 203 17.71 -12.47 2.40
CA LYS A 203 16.61 -13.20 1.72
C LYS A 203 15.45 -12.30 1.29
N LEU A 204 15.11 -11.28 2.08
CA LEU A 204 13.97 -10.42 1.80
C LEU A 204 14.25 -9.53 0.59
N ARG A 205 13.56 -9.77 -0.52
CA ARG A 205 13.76 -9.08 -1.81
C ARG A 205 12.41 -8.67 -2.39
N LEU A 206 12.01 -7.45 -2.09
CA LEU A 206 10.71 -6.91 -2.45
C LEU A 206 10.68 -6.49 -3.93
N LYS A 207 9.47 -6.60 -4.49
CA LYS A 207 9.04 -5.99 -5.76
C LYS A 207 8.15 -4.78 -5.51
N SER A 208 7.44 -4.75 -4.39
CA SER A 208 6.53 -3.67 -4.00
C SER A 208 6.72 -3.33 -2.54
N LEU A 209 6.92 -2.05 -2.24
CA LEU A 209 7.02 -1.53 -0.89
C LEU A 209 6.11 -0.30 -0.74
N THR A 210 5.22 -0.34 0.25
CA THR A 210 4.38 0.79 0.63
C THR A 210 4.59 1.12 2.11
N LEU A 211 4.90 2.37 2.41
CA LEU A 211 4.82 2.88 3.77
C LEU A 211 3.91 4.09 3.82
N MET A 212 2.99 4.08 4.77
CA MET A 212 2.19 5.24 5.11
C MET A 212 2.62 5.78 6.47
N SER A 213 2.63 7.11 6.60
CA SER A 213 3.03 7.80 7.83
C SER A 213 4.50 7.60 8.20
N VAL A 214 5.41 7.82 7.23
CA VAL A 214 6.86 7.75 7.45
C VAL A 214 7.36 8.94 8.27
N GLU A 215 7.94 8.63 9.43
CA GLU A 215 8.57 9.59 10.35
C GLU A 215 9.70 10.40 9.68
N ALA A 216 9.88 11.65 10.11
CA ALA A 216 10.91 12.58 9.62
C ALA A 216 12.31 11.96 9.48
N ASN A 217 12.70 11.08 10.42
CA ASN A 217 13.91 10.28 10.28
C ASN A 217 13.55 8.89 9.73
N ALA A 218 13.82 8.65 8.45
CA ALA A 218 13.59 7.39 7.78
C ALA A 218 14.92 6.62 7.59
N PRO A 219 15.43 5.93 8.62
CA PRO A 219 16.76 5.32 8.58
C PRO A 219 16.88 4.14 7.61
N TRP A 220 15.77 3.69 7.02
CA TRP A 220 15.71 2.57 6.09
C TRP A 220 16.04 2.96 4.64
N TYR A 221 16.10 4.26 4.30
CA TYR A 221 16.42 4.70 2.94
C TYR A 221 17.76 4.17 2.44
N SER A 222 18.77 4.11 3.32
CA SER A 222 20.05 3.49 2.96
C SER A 222 19.88 2.04 2.56
N GLU A 223 18.94 1.29 3.15
CA GLU A 223 18.76 -0.15 2.93
C GLU A 223 18.08 -0.51 1.60
N LEU A 224 17.54 0.48 0.88
CA LEU A 224 16.97 0.29 -0.46
C LEU A 224 17.99 -0.28 -1.46
N HIS A 225 19.29 -0.04 -1.27
CA HIS A 225 20.33 -0.62 -2.13
C HIS A 225 20.35 -2.16 -2.12
N HIS A 226 19.77 -2.81 -1.12
CA HIS A 226 19.58 -4.26 -1.09
C HIS A 226 18.39 -4.74 -1.93
N GLN A 227 17.51 -3.84 -2.35
CA GLN A 227 16.24 -4.13 -3.03
C GLN A 227 16.33 -3.87 -4.54
N THR A 228 17.28 -4.51 -5.21
CA THR A 228 17.54 -4.33 -6.66
C THR A 228 16.41 -4.82 -7.57
N LYS A 229 15.44 -5.55 -7.03
CA LYS A 229 14.24 -6.06 -7.74
C LYS A 229 12.98 -5.23 -7.48
N LEU A 230 13.09 -4.12 -6.74
CA LEU A 230 11.96 -3.27 -6.43
C LEU A 230 11.41 -2.65 -7.71
N GLU A 231 10.11 -2.80 -7.94
CA GLU A 231 9.37 -2.32 -9.12
C GLU A 231 8.40 -1.19 -8.76
N TYR A 232 7.85 -1.19 -7.54
CA TYR A 232 6.94 -0.17 -7.01
C TYR A 232 7.38 0.29 -5.62
N LEU A 233 7.42 1.60 -5.41
CA LEU A 233 7.69 2.24 -4.12
C LEU A 233 6.69 3.35 -3.85
N ASN A 234 5.95 3.25 -2.74
CA ASN A 234 5.12 4.34 -2.21
C ASN A 234 5.57 4.73 -0.79
N VAL A 235 5.81 6.02 -0.57
CA VAL A 235 6.23 6.63 0.69
C VAL A 235 5.37 7.85 0.99
N GLU A 236 4.41 7.70 1.91
CA GLU A 236 3.55 8.78 2.38
C GLU A 236 4.06 9.33 3.73
N VAL A 237 4.05 10.64 3.88
CA VAL A 237 4.58 11.37 5.03
C VAL A 237 3.42 12.11 5.71
N PRO A 238 3.29 12.09 7.05
CA PRO A 238 2.19 12.77 7.72
C PRO A 238 2.14 14.26 7.41
N GLN A 239 0.93 14.79 7.17
CA GLN A 239 0.73 16.19 6.80
C GLN A 239 1.34 17.21 7.78
N LEU A 240 1.36 16.86 9.06
CA LEU A 240 1.92 17.71 10.11
C LEU A 240 3.43 17.90 9.98
N GLU A 241 4.14 16.92 9.39
CA GLU A 241 5.58 17.02 9.17
C GLU A 241 5.93 17.92 7.97
N PHE A 242 5.00 18.15 7.02
CA PHE A 242 5.25 19.01 5.85
C PHE A 242 5.65 20.45 6.21
N GLN A 243 5.20 20.97 7.35
CA GLN A 243 5.56 22.32 7.80
C GLN A 243 7.02 22.43 8.28
N GLU A 244 7.64 21.30 8.65
CA GLU A 244 9.03 21.22 9.11
C GLU A 244 9.99 20.74 8.00
N LEU A 245 9.44 20.18 6.92
CA LEU A 245 10.15 19.59 5.78
C LEU A 245 10.48 20.64 4.71
N GLY A 246 11.34 21.62 5.05
CA GLY A 246 11.97 22.45 4.04
C GLY A 246 12.98 21.66 3.19
N PRO A 247 13.28 22.07 1.95
CA PRO A 247 14.34 21.50 1.10
C PRO A 247 15.73 21.44 1.78
N ALA A 248 15.93 22.26 2.82
CA ALA A 248 17.17 22.38 3.59
C ALA A 248 17.43 21.19 4.54
N THR A 249 16.48 20.27 4.72
CA THR A 249 16.62 19.17 5.70
C THR A 249 17.54 18.03 5.22
N GLY A 250 17.82 17.93 3.91
CA GLY A 250 18.67 16.87 3.34
C GLY A 250 18.10 15.43 3.47
N ARG A 251 16.87 15.28 4.00
CA ARG A 251 16.18 14.00 4.25
C ARG A 251 16.06 13.17 2.96
N CYS A 252 15.64 13.81 1.89
CA CYS A 252 15.33 13.17 0.61
C CYS A 252 16.56 12.64 -0.12
N GLN A 253 17.76 13.11 0.27
CA GLN A 253 19.01 12.66 -0.34
C GLN A 253 19.26 11.18 -0.08
N GLY A 254 18.87 10.67 1.10
CA GLY A 254 18.94 9.25 1.42
C GLY A 254 17.99 8.42 0.55
N LEU A 255 16.76 8.90 0.35
CA LEU A 255 15.76 8.24 -0.48
C LEU A 255 16.21 8.17 -1.95
N ALA A 256 16.64 9.30 -2.51
CA ALA A 256 17.15 9.37 -3.88
C ALA A 256 18.37 8.47 -4.09
N ALA A 257 19.31 8.47 -3.14
CA ALA A 257 20.47 7.58 -3.17
C ALA A 257 20.06 6.11 -3.12
N GLY A 258 19.11 5.74 -2.25
CA GLY A 258 18.55 4.39 -2.19
C GLY A 258 17.90 3.97 -3.50
N ILE A 259 17.01 4.79 -4.05
CA ILE A 259 16.29 4.55 -5.31
C ILE A 259 17.24 4.41 -6.50
N SER A 260 18.34 5.17 -6.53
CA SER A 260 19.34 5.07 -7.61
C SER A 260 19.97 3.68 -7.75
N HIS A 261 19.82 2.83 -6.72
CA HIS A 261 20.26 1.43 -6.71
C HIS A 261 19.12 0.43 -7.01
N CYS A 262 17.94 0.91 -7.42
CA CYS A 262 16.77 0.11 -7.79
C CYS A 262 16.54 0.17 -9.32
N PRO A 263 17.33 -0.54 -10.14
CA PRO A 263 17.25 -0.44 -11.60
C PRO A 263 15.95 -1.00 -12.19
N GLU A 264 15.20 -1.79 -11.42
CA GLU A 264 13.91 -2.37 -11.81
C GLU A 264 12.72 -1.48 -11.45
N LEU A 265 12.94 -0.33 -10.81
CA LEU A 265 11.85 0.55 -10.36
C LEU A 265 11.10 1.11 -11.57
N LYS A 266 9.77 0.94 -11.55
CA LYS A 266 8.84 1.39 -12.59
C LYS A 266 7.92 2.49 -12.08
N GLU A 267 7.55 2.43 -10.81
CA GLU A 267 6.59 3.35 -10.22
C GLU A 267 7.13 3.87 -8.88
N LEU A 268 7.19 5.19 -8.76
CA LEU A 268 7.59 5.90 -7.55
C LEU A 268 6.49 6.88 -7.16
N GLU A 269 5.94 6.70 -5.97
CA GLU A 269 5.00 7.63 -5.36
C GLU A 269 5.59 8.10 -4.04
N THR A 270 5.77 9.40 -3.88
CA THR A 270 6.31 9.93 -2.64
C THR A 270 5.75 11.30 -2.32
N GLU A 271 5.49 11.55 -1.05
CA GLU A 271 5.16 12.90 -0.58
C GLU A 271 6.40 13.68 -0.11
N GLU A 272 7.59 13.14 -0.35
CA GLU A 272 8.86 13.78 0.01
C GLU A 272 9.23 14.93 -0.94
N TYR A 273 9.93 15.93 -0.41
CA TYR A 273 10.41 17.10 -1.13
C TYR A 273 11.67 16.77 -1.93
N LEU A 274 11.50 16.29 -3.16
CA LEU A 274 12.64 15.96 -4.02
C LEU A 274 13.25 17.22 -4.65
N SER A 275 14.53 17.49 -4.38
CA SER A 275 15.25 18.56 -5.08
C SER A 275 15.55 18.18 -6.53
N VAL A 276 15.94 19.16 -7.35
CA VAL A 276 16.43 18.89 -8.72
C VAL A 276 17.59 17.88 -8.75
N ALA A 277 18.47 17.91 -7.75
CA ALA A 277 19.60 16.98 -7.66
C ALA A 277 19.11 15.56 -7.31
N ASP A 278 18.12 15.43 -6.44
CA ASP A 278 17.51 14.16 -6.08
C ASP A 278 16.81 13.52 -7.28
N ILE A 279 16.01 14.31 -8.02
CA ILE A 279 15.32 13.85 -9.22
C ILE A 279 16.33 13.45 -10.30
N SER A 280 17.44 14.18 -10.44
CA SER A 280 18.52 13.81 -11.36
C SER A 280 19.14 12.47 -10.99
N MET A 281 19.46 12.27 -9.72
CA MET A 281 20.01 11.00 -9.21
C MET A 281 19.06 9.82 -9.43
N ILE A 282 17.75 10.02 -9.19
CA ILE A 282 16.72 9.02 -9.47
C ILE A 282 16.65 8.71 -10.97
N SER A 283 16.66 9.74 -11.82
CA SER A 283 16.57 9.59 -13.28
C SER A 283 17.77 8.84 -13.88
N GLU A 284 18.94 8.94 -13.24
CA GLU A 284 20.17 8.24 -13.66
C GLU A 284 20.19 6.76 -13.23
N GLY A 285 19.64 6.43 -12.05
CA GLY A 285 19.68 5.08 -11.50
C GLY A 285 18.47 4.19 -11.84
N ALA A 286 17.28 4.79 -11.96
CA ALA A 286 16.01 4.08 -12.19
C ALA A 286 15.53 4.22 -13.64
N LEU A 287 16.33 3.76 -14.61
CA LEU A 287 16.03 3.92 -16.04
C LEU A 287 14.75 3.22 -16.53
N LYS A 288 14.17 2.33 -15.72
CA LYS A 288 12.89 1.67 -16.01
C LYS A 288 11.68 2.43 -15.47
N LEU A 289 11.88 3.60 -14.84
CA LEU A 289 10.82 4.38 -14.25
C LEU A 289 9.83 4.85 -15.33
N GLU A 290 8.58 4.44 -15.15
CA GLU A 290 7.44 4.73 -16.02
C GLU A 290 6.54 5.80 -15.36
N LYS A 291 6.41 5.78 -14.03
CA LYS A 291 5.58 6.75 -13.30
C LYS A 291 6.33 7.34 -12.12
N ILE A 292 6.20 8.65 -11.95
CA ILE A 292 6.69 9.35 -10.78
C ILE A 292 5.66 10.35 -10.28
N SER A 293 5.29 10.20 -9.02
CA SER A 293 4.50 11.17 -8.25
C SER A 293 5.36 11.68 -7.10
N PHE A 294 5.53 13.00 -6.99
CA PHE A 294 6.32 13.61 -5.93
C PHE A 294 5.72 14.93 -5.44
N SER A 295 6.04 15.29 -4.20
CA SER A 295 5.63 16.57 -3.59
C SER A 295 6.80 17.57 -3.55
N GLY A 296 6.51 18.81 -3.16
CA GLY A 296 7.49 19.87 -3.05
C GLY A 296 6.89 21.22 -2.63
N SER A 297 7.75 22.16 -2.25
CA SER A 297 7.39 23.57 -2.06
C SER A 297 7.97 24.37 -3.22
N LEU A 298 7.09 24.95 -4.04
CA LEU A 298 7.46 25.63 -5.29
C LEU A 298 8.23 24.75 -6.29
N VAL A 299 7.70 23.56 -6.58
CA VAL A 299 8.19 22.74 -7.70
C VAL A 299 8.07 23.53 -9.00
N HIS A 300 9.16 23.68 -9.73
CA HIS A 300 9.20 24.49 -10.96
C HIS A 300 9.87 23.72 -12.11
N ASP A 301 9.89 24.33 -13.30
CA ASP A 301 10.35 23.71 -14.56
C ASP A 301 11.67 22.90 -14.46
N ALA A 302 12.63 23.32 -13.62
CA ALA A 302 13.92 22.63 -13.50
C ALA A 302 13.80 21.25 -12.83
N HIS A 303 12.78 21.02 -12.00
CA HIS A 303 12.56 19.76 -11.30
C HIS A 303 12.21 18.64 -12.27
N ILE A 304 11.45 18.93 -13.33
CA ILE A 304 11.00 17.92 -14.30
C ILE A 304 12.01 17.68 -15.42
N MET A 305 12.95 18.60 -15.67
CA MET A 305 13.90 18.47 -16.78
C MET A 305 14.80 17.22 -16.75
N PRO A 306 15.26 16.70 -15.60
CA PRO A 306 16.01 15.45 -15.54
C PRO A 306 15.17 14.25 -15.97
N LEU A 307 13.88 14.21 -15.63
CA LEU A 307 12.98 13.10 -15.95
C LEU A 307 12.84 12.85 -17.46
N ALA A 308 13.09 13.85 -18.30
CA ALA A 308 13.04 13.70 -19.76
C ALA A 308 14.09 12.72 -20.31
N THR A 309 15.08 12.30 -19.51
CA THR A 309 16.06 11.29 -19.91
C THR A 309 15.58 9.85 -19.70
N LEU A 310 14.46 9.66 -19.01
CA LEU A 310 13.92 8.33 -18.73
C LEU A 310 13.27 7.73 -19.97
N PRO A 311 13.70 6.55 -20.45
CA PRO A 311 13.28 6.02 -21.75
C PRO A 311 11.83 5.53 -21.82
N ARG A 312 11.16 5.37 -20.67
CA ARG A 312 9.82 4.78 -20.56
C ARG A 312 8.86 5.63 -19.76
N LEU A 313 9.20 6.89 -19.49
CA LEU A 313 8.38 7.76 -18.67
C LEU A 313 7.02 7.96 -19.35
N LYS A 314 5.97 7.58 -18.62
CA LYS A 314 4.55 7.67 -18.97
C LYS A 314 3.77 8.64 -18.08
N GLU A 315 4.23 8.91 -16.87
CA GLU A 315 3.48 9.76 -15.95
C GLU A 315 4.41 10.59 -15.06
N VAL A 316 4.14 11.90 -14.99
CA VAL A 316 4.70 12.80 -13.99
C VAL A 316 3.55 13.51 -13.30
N TYR A 317 3.40 13.26 -12.00
CA TYR A 317 2.39 13.92 -11.18
C TYR A 317 3.05 14.70 -10.04
N VAL A 318 2.71 15.97 -9.89
CA VAL A 318 3.23 16.82 -8.80
C VAL A 318 2.11 17.10 -7.82
N THR A 319 2.23 16.55 -6.62
CA THR A 319 1.23 16.65 -5.55
C THR A 319 1.41 17.89 -4.68
N GLY A 320 2.57 18.54 -4.73
CA GLY A 320 2.88 19.73 -3.91
C GLY A 320 2.71 21.06 -4.65
N ASP A 321 2.96 22.17 -3.95
CA ASP A 321 2.95 23.51 -4.51
C ASP A 321 3.90 23.62 -5.70
N SER A 322 3.41 24.12 -6.82
CA SER A 322 4.16 24.22 -8.06
C SER A 322 4.04 25.59 -8.72
N ALA A 323 5.07 25.96 -9.48
CA ALA A 323 5.20 27.22 -10.19
C ALA A 323 5.71 26.96 -11.62
N PHE A 324 5.06 26.03 -12.33
CA PHE A 324 5.42 25.72 -13.70
C PHE A 324 5.10 26.87 -14.66
N THR A 325 5.87 26.95 -15.73
CA THR A 325 5.57 27.81 -16.88
C THR A 325 5.17 26.97 -18.08
N ALA A 326 4.28 27.49 -18.93
CA ALA A 326 3.92 26.81 -20.16
C ALA A 326 5.14 26.60 -21.07
N SER A 327 6.08 27.54 -21.08
CA SER A 327 7.34 27.40 -21.81
C SER A 327 8.22 26.26 -21.27
N GLY A 328 8.26 26.07 -19.96
CA GLY A 328 9.04 25.02 -19.31
C GLY A 328 8.51 23.64 -19.63
N ILE A 329 7.20 23.44 -19.49
CA ILE A 329 6.54 22.17 -19.83
C ILE A 329 6.71 21.85 -21.32
N LEU A 330 6.54 22.83 -22.22
CA LEU A 330 6.79 22.62 -23.66
C LEU A 330 8.26 22.26 -23.96
N LYS A 331 9.21 22.85 -23.22
CA LYS A 331 10.64 22.53 -23.36
C LYS A 331 10.92 21.10 -22.88
N PHE A 332 10.26 20.68 -21.80
CA PHE A 332 10.31 19.32 -21.29
C PHE A 332 9.78 18.31 -22.34
N PHE A 333 8.59 18.54 -22.91
CA PHE A 333 8.05 17.69 -23.99
C PHE A 333 8.98 17.61 -25.19
N LYS A 334 9.51 18.76 -25.63
CA LYS A 334 10.46 18.79 -26.74
C LYS A 334 11.69 17.93 -26.48
N LYS A 335 12.23 17.95 -25.25
CA LYS A 335 13.38 17.13 -24.87
C LYS A 335 13.06 15.64 -24.92
N MET A 336 11.86 15.23 -24.50
CA MET A 336 11.40 13.83 -24.60
C MET A 336 11.21 13.39 -26.06
N GLU A 337 10.76 14.28 -26.96
CA GLU A 337 10.64 13.98 -28.39
C GLU A 337 12.01 13.84 -29.08
N GLU A 338 13.04 14.53 -28.60
CA GLU A 338 14.39 14.51 -29.20
C GLU A 338 15.12 13.17 -28.98
N THR A 339 14.64 12.32 -28.06
CA THR A 339 15.20 11.00 -27.75
C THR A 339 14.52 9.86 -28.53
N LEU A 340 15.08 9.52 -29.69
CA LEU A 340 14.46 8.63 -30.69
C LEU A 340 14.19 7.18 -30.24
N ASP A 341 14.92 6.67 -29.25
CA ASP A 341 14.77 5.28 -28.76
C ASP A 341 13.82 5.18 -27.54
N HIS A 342 13.20 6.29 -27.13
CA HIS A 342 12.33 6.34 -25.97
C HIS A 342 10.87 6.10 -26.36
N ASP A 343 10.14 5.35 -25.53
CA ASP A 343 8.71 5.13 -25.68
C ASP A 343 7.94 5.97 -24.64
N HIS A 344 7.40 7.08 -25.10
CA HIS A 344 6.57 7.99 -24.32
C HIS A 344 5.08 7.96 -24.72
N GLN A 345 4.65 6.94 -25.50
CA GLN A 345 3.25 6.83 -25.89
C GLN A 345 2.34 6.78 -24.65
N GLY A 346 1.31 7.60 -24.64
CA GLY A 346 0.36 7.77 -23.54
C GLY A 346 0.84 8.70 -22.41
N PHE A 347 1.86 9.53 -22.63
CA PHE A 347 2.45 10.34 -21.55
C PHE A 347 1.48 11.35 -20.91
N GLU A 348 1.32 11.29 -19.59
CA GLU A 348 0.48 12.17 -18.77
C GLU A 348 1.34 13.08 -17.88
N PHE A 349 0.99 14.38 -17.85
CA PHE A 349 1.56 15.34 -16.93
C PHE A 349 0.48 15.93 -16.05
N GLY A 350 0.67 15.88 -14.72
CA GLY A 350 -0.25 16.47 -13.78
C GLY A 350 0.41 17.33 -12.71
N ALA A 351 -0.30 18.37 -12.27
CA ALA A 351 0.07 19.18 -11.11
C ALA A 351 -1.18 19.55 -10.32
N ALA A 352 -1.22 19.19 -9.03
CA ALA A 352 -2.38 19.39 -8.16
C ALA A 352 -2.50 20.84 -7.65
N PHE A 353 -1.37 21.51 -7.44
CA PHE A 353 -1.33 22.79 -6.73
C PHE A 353 -0.48 23.81 -7.48
N GLN A 354 -0.92 24.19 -8.69
CA GLN A 354 -0.23 25.20 -9.50
C GLN A 354 -0.55 26.61 -9.00
N GLN A 355 0.49 27.29 -8.52
CA GLN A 355 0.44 28.64 -8.01
C GLN A 355 0.35 29.65 -9.16
N GLY A 356 -0.58 30.60 -9.03
CA GLY A 356 -0.71 31.78 -9.87
C GLY A 356 -1.26 31.53 -11.29
N THR A 357 -1.27 32.60 -12.09
CA THR A 357 -1.85 32.63 -13.46
C THR A 357 -0.81 32.49 -14.57
N SER A 358 0.39 31.97 -14.25
CA SER A 358 1.52 31.83 -15.19
C SER A 358 1.21 30.95 -16.41
N ILE A 359 0.15 30.14 -16.33
CA ILE A 359 -0.39 29.35 -17.44
C ILE A 359 -1.84 29.79 -17.65
N GLY A 360 -2.05 30.70 -18.61
CA GLY A 360 -3.41 31.11 -18.96
C GLY A 360 -4.17 30.01 -19.72
N GLN A 361 -5.50 30.13 -19.82
CA GLN A 361 -6.36 29.18 -20.56
C GLN A 361 -5.90 28.87 -21.99
N ARG A 362 -5.34 29.87 -22.69
CA ARG A 362 -4.79 29.70 -24.04
C ARG A 362 -3.54 28.81 -24.04
N GLU A 363 -2.68 28.98 -23.03
CA GLU A 363 -1.45 28.23 -22.88
C GLU A 363 -1.74 26.81 -22.41
N TYR A 364 -2.68 26.63 -21.48
CA TYR A 364 -3.15 25.31 -21.06
C TYR A 364 -3.69 24.48 -22.24
N LYS A 365 -4.56 25.07 -23.08
CA LYS A 365 -5.01 24.42 -24.33
C LYS A 365 -3.87 24.09 -25.28
N ARG A 366 -2.82 24.93 -25.33
CA ARG A 366 -1.62 24.68 -26.13
C ARG A 366 -0.81 23.51 -25.57
N LEU A 367 -0.69 23.38 -24.25
CA LEU A 367 -0.02 22.25 -23.58
C LEU A 367 -0.71 20.94 -23.87
N ARG A 368 -2.03 20.84 -23.64
CA ARG A 368 -2.82 19.63 -23.93
C ARG A 368 -2.71 19.21 -25.40
N LYS A 369 -2.79 20.17 -26.33
CA LYS A 369 -2.60 19.88 -27.76
C LYS A 369 -1.19 19.39 -28.08
N ALA A 370 -0.17 19.93 -27.41
CA ALA A 370 1.22 19.51 -27.59
C ALA A 370 1.42 18.07 -27.09
N ALA A 371 0.99 17.75 -25.86
CA ALA A 371 1.05 16.40 -25.30
C ALA A 371 0.29 15.38 -26.17
N LYS A 372 -0.94 15.71 -26.58
CA LYS A 372 -1.74 14.84 -27.44
C LYS A 372 -1.08 14.57 -28.79
N ARG A 373 -0.42 15.58 -29.37
CA ARG A 373 0.27 15.43 -30.66
C ARG A 373 1.56 14.62 -30.53
N ALA A 374 2.36 14.90 -29.51
CA ALA A 374 3.68 14.29 -29.34
C ALA A 374 3.58 12.85 -28.83
N PHE A 375 2.63 12.59 -27.94
CA PHE A 375 2.61 11.36 -27.15
C PHE A 375 1.25 10.66 -27.12
N ASP A 376 0.20 11.19 -27.76
CA ASP A 376 -1.20 10.76 -27.58
C ASP A 376 -1.73 10.89 -26.13
N GLY A 377 -1.00 11.60 -25.27
CA GLY A 377 -1.33 11.76 -23.85
C GLY A 377 -2.07 13.07 -23.52
N ASP A 378 -1.99 13.49 -22.26
CA ASP A 378 -2.75 14.63 -21.73
C ASP A 378 -1.98 15.45 -20.67
N VAL A 379 -2.51 16.62 -20.36
CA VAL A 379 -2.02 17.52 -19.31
C VAL A 379 -3.18 17.92 -18.42
N ASP A 380 -3.06 17.68 -17.12
CA ASP A 380 -4.04 18.08 -16.10
C ASP A 380 -3.43 18.97 -15.02
N ILE A 381 -3.79 20.24 -14.98
CA ILE A 381 -3.22 21.20 -14.02
C ILE A 381 -4.37 21.84 -13.25
N GLN A 382 -4.33 21.65 -11.94
CA GLN A 382 -5.22 22.29 -10.98
C GLN A 382 -4.56 23.56 -10.45
N PHE A 383 -5.26 24.68 -10.56
CA PHE A 383 -4.77 26.01 -10.20
C PHE A 383 -5.32 26.41 -8.83
N ILE A 384 -4.46 26.92 -7.95
CA ILE A 384 -4.89 27.53 -6.69
C ILE A 384 -4.67 29.05 -6.78
N ASP A 385 -5.69 29.83 -6.45
CA ASP A 385 -5.55 31.29 -6.31
C ASP A 385 -4.80 31.65 -5.01
N SER A 386 -4.26 32.86 -4.90
CA SER A 386 -3.56 33.33 -3.69
C SER A 386 -4.40 33.30 -2.40
N ASP A 387 -5.71 33.08 -2.51
CA ASP A 387 -6.68 32.96 -1.40
C ASP A 387 -7.08 31.50 -1.09
N GLY A 388 -6.57 30.50 -1.82
CA GLY A 388 -6.79 29.08 -1.53
C GLY A 388 -8.10 28.47 -2.07
N GLU A 389 -8.80 29.13 -3.00
CA GLU A 389 -9.98 28.56 -3.66
C GLU A 389 -9.67 27.99 -5.06
N ASP A 390 -10.35 26.88 -5.39
CA ASP A 390 -10.26 26.19 -6.69
C ASP A 390 -10.89 27.02 -7.83
N TYR A 391 -10.25 27.00 -9.01
CA TYR A 391 -10.67 27.76 -10.21
C TYR A 391 -11.59 26.99 -11.17
#